data_AF-A0A967SUW3-F1
#
_entry.id   AF-A0A967SUW3-F1
#
_cell.length_a   1.000
_cell.length_b   1.000
_cell.length_c   1.000
_cell.angle_alpha   90.00
_cell.angle_beta   90.00
_cell.angle_gamma   90.00
#
_symmetry.space_group_name_H-M   'P 1'
#
loop_
_entity.id
_entity.type
_entity.pdbx_description
1 polymer ?
#
loop_
_entity_poly.entity_id
_entity_poly.type
_entity_poly.pdbx_seq_one_letter_code
_entity_poly.pdbx_strand_id
1 'polypeptide(L)' 'MKTFAISFETNYGLSVMIVNAYSMKEAKEIALSRGAWEDMDGVEIDKNKHGLVFSEWTDS' A
#
# COMPACT_ATOMS: atom_id res chain seq x y z
N MET A 1 16.38 -1.50 3.27
CA MET A 1 15.10 -0.80 3.06
C MET A 1 14.31 -1.55 2.00
N LYS A 2 13.02 -1.73 2.21
CA LYS A 2 12.09 -2.50 1.38
C LYS A 2 10.87 -1.64 1.09
N THR A 3 10.16 -1.95 0.02
CA THR A 3 8.90 -1.28 -0.34
C THR A 3 7.75 -2.23 -0.06
N PHE A 4 6.71 -1.72 0.59
CA PHE A 4 5.50 -2.47 0.93
C PHE A 4 4.29 -1.78 0.33
N ALA A 5 3.35 -2.55 -0.21
CA ALA A 5 2.00 -2.08 -0.48
C ALA A 5 1.14 -2.45 0.72
N ILE A 6 0.55 -1.44 1.37
CA ILE A 6 -0.39 -1.59 2.47
C ILE A 6 -1.79 -1.30 1.95
N SER A 7 -2.68 -2.27 2.03
CA SER A 7 -4.06 -2.14 1.58
C SER A 7 -5.01 -2.13 2.76
N PHE A 8 -5.98 -1.22 2.75
CA PHE A 8 -6.99 -1.09 3.80
C PHE A 8 -8.30 -0.62 3.18
N GLU A 9 -9.42 -1.04 3.78
CA GLU A 9 -10.73 -0.59 3.34
C GLU A 9 -11.02 0.83 3.85
N THR A 10 -11.83 1.56 3.09
CA THR A 10 -12.37 2.86 3.47
C THR A 10 -13.86 2.90 3.13
N ASN A 11 -14.58 3.92 3.61
CA ASN A 11 -15.96 4.17 3.20
C ASN A 11 -16.13 4.44 1.69
N TYR A 12 -15.03 4.64 0.94
CA TYR A 12 -15.01 4.94 -0.49
C TYR A 12 -14.42 3.79 -1.32
N GLY A 13 -14.16 2.62 -0.72
CA GLY A 13 -13.57 1.45 -1.36
C GLY A 13 -12.16 1.13 -0.87
N LEU A 14 -11.44 0.31 -1.64
CA LEU A 14 -10.09 -0.13 -1.30
C LEU A 14 -9.08 1.01 -1.49
N SER A 15 -8.29 1.28 -0.46
CA SER A 15 -7.14 2.18 -0.52
C SER A 15 -5.84 1.40 -0.45
N VAL A 16 -4.81 1.89 -1.15
CA VAL A 16 -3.46 1.32 -1.13
C VAL A 16 -2.45 2.42 -0.86
N MET A 17 -1.57 2.21 0.10
CA MET A 17 -0.41 3.04 0.39
C MET A 17 0.88 2.31 0.05
N ILE A 18 1.82 2.99 -0.60
CA ILE A 18 3.16 2.47 -0.88
C ILE A 18 4.13 3.05 0.14
N VAL A 19 4.76 2.18 0.94
CA VAL A 19 5.59 2.57 2.09
C VAL A 19 6.98 1.99 1.96
N ASN A 20 8.01 2.81 2.14
CA ASN A 20 9.39 2.34 2.29
C ASN A 20 9.71 2.19 3.77
N ALA A 21 10.09 0.98 4.20
CA ALA A 21 10.41 0.66 5.59
C ALA A 21 11.45 -0.47 5.68
N TYR A 22 11.98 -0.75 6.87
CA TYR A 22 12.87 -1.89 7.11
C TYR A 22 12.11 -3.19 7.40
N SER A 23 10.86 -3.10 7.86
CA SER A 23 10.00 -4.25 8.16
C SER A 23 8.52 -3.98 7.87
N MET A 24 7.72 -5.04 7.77
CA MET A 24 6.26 -4.93 7.63
C MET A 24 5.62 -4.23 8.84
N LYS A 25 6.13 -4.49 10.05
CA LYS A 25 5.63 -3.85 11.28
C LYS A 25 5.78 -2.33 11.20
N GLU A 26 6.98 -1.86 10.87
CA GLU A 26 7.26 -0.44 10.69
C GLU A 26 6.42 0.17 9.56
N ALA A 27 6.21 -0.55 8.45
CA ALA A 27 5.36 -0.09 7.36
C ALA A 27 3.90 0.12 7.81
N LYS A 28 3.35 -0.78 8.63
CA LYS A 28 2.00 -0.66 9.20
C LYS A 28 1.91 0.49 10.22
N GLU A 29 2.92 0.69 11.05
CA GLU A 29 2.99 1.83 11.99
C GLU A 29 2.99 3.17 11.24
N ILE A 30 3.76 3.27 10.15
CA ILE A 30 3.73 4.45 9.27
C ILE A 30 2.34 4.62 8.64
N ALA A 31 1.73 3.56 8.12
CA ALA A 31 0.40 3.64 7.51
C ALA A 31 -0.68 4.11 8.52
N LEU A 32 -0.68 3.59 9.74
CA LEU A 32 -1.58 4.04 10.82
C LEU A 32 -1.40 5.53 11.11
N SER A 33 -0.15 6.00 11.23
CA SER A 33 0.16 7.42 11.46
C SER A 33 -0.31 8.34 10.32
N ARG A 34 -0.60 7.78 9.14
CA ARG A 34 -1.07 8.48 7.94
C ARG A 34 -2.56 8.27 7.65
N GLY A 35 -3.27 7.58 8.53
CA GLY A 35 -4.73 7.44 8.47
C GLY A 35 -5.24 6.10 7.91
N ALA A 36 -4.38 5.08 7.74
CA ALA A 36 -4.88 3.72 7.56
C ALA A 36 -5.66 3.25 8.79
N TRP A 37 -6.64 2.38 8.56
CA TRP A 37 -7.36 1.69 9.64
C TRP A 37 -6.54 0.51 10.16
N GLU A 38 -6.86 0.01 11.36
CA GLU A 38 -6.11 -1.10 12.00
C GLU A 38 -6.23 -2.42 11.23
N ASP A 39 -7.39 -2.63 10.60
CA ASP A 39 -7.63 -3.69 9.62
C ASP A 39 -6.95 -3.32 8.29
N MET A 40 -5.65 -3.59 8.22
CA MET A 40 -4.86 -3.44 7.00
C MET A 40 -4.07 -4.71 6.69
N ASP A 41 -3.98 -5.03 5.41
CA ASP A 41 -3.07 -6.04 4.89
C ASP A 41 -1.85 -5.39 4.24
N GLY A 42 -0.77 -6.17 4.09
CA GLY A 42 0.46 -5.67 3.50
C GLY A 42 1.27 -6.74 2.79
N VAL A 43 1.85 -6.36 1.66
CA VAL A 43 2.77 -7.21 0.88
C VAL A 43 4.07 -6.48 0.57
N GLU A 44 5.19 -7.20 0.65
CA GLU A 44 6.48 -6.69 0.17
C GLU A 44 6.49 -6.69 -1.37
N ILE A 45 6.80 -5.55 -1.98
CA ILE A 45 6.89 -5.41 -3.42
C ILE A 45 8.21 -6.02 -3.89
N ASP A 46 8.09 -7.14 -4.60
CA ASP A 46 9.22 -7.81 -5.24
C ASP A 46 9.31 -7.38 -6.70
N LYS A 47 10.37 -6.62 -7.02
CA LYS A 47 10.66 -6.12 -8.38
C LYS A 47 10.91 -7.22 -9.41
N ASN A 48 11.12 -8.47 -8.99
CA ASN A 48 11.34 -9.60 -9.90
C ASN A 48 10.02 -10.30 -10.30
N LYS A 49 8.87 -9.87 -9.77
CA LYS A 49 7.55 -10.41 -10.11
C LYS A 49 6.85 -9.55 -11.16
N HIS A 50 6.09 -10.19 -12.03
CA HIS A 50 5.20 -9.50 -12.96
C HIS A 50 3.98 -8.96 -12.21
N GLY A 51 3.59 -7.72 -12.49
CA GLY A 51 2.38 -7.08 -11.95
C GLY A 51 1.53 -6.47 -13.06
N LEU A 52 0.25 -6.27 -12.77
CA LEU A 52 -0.68 -5.50 -13.61
C LEU A 52 -0.69 -4.05 -13.12
N VAL A 53 -0.42 -3.10 -14.02
CA VAL A 53 -0.51 -1.67 -13.73
C VAL A 53 -1.83 -1.16 -14.31
N PHE A 54 -2.72 -0.67 -13.46
CA PHE A 54 -3.92 0.06 -13.88
C PHE A 54 -3.64 1.55 -13.76
N SER A 55 -3.80 2.29 -14.87
CA SER A 55 -3.81 3.75 -14.86
C SER A 55 -5.08 4.20 -15.56
N GLU A 56 -5.99 4.85 -14.84
CA GLU A 56 -7.10 5.56 -15.47
C GLU A 56 -6.58 6.89 -16.01
N TRP A 57 -6.58 7.01 -17.34
CA TRP A 57 -6.41 8.29 -18.01
C TRP A 57 -7.80 8.88 -18.19
N THR A 58 -8.11 9.96 -17.48
CA THR A 58 -9.22 10.83 -17.85
C THR A 58 -8.73 11.73 -18.98
N ASP A 59 -9.17 11.45 -20.21
CA ASP A 59 -9.05 12.39 -21.31
C ASP A 59 -9.80 13.68 -20.91
N SER A 60 -9.05 14.77 -20.78
CA SER A 60 -9.58 16.13 -20.55
C SER A 60 -10.18 16.71 -21.81
#